data_AF-A0A444V812-F1
#
_entry.id   AF-A0A444V812-F1
#
_cell.length_a   1.000
_cell.length_b   1.000
_cell.length_c   1.000
_cell.angle_alpha   90.00
_cell.angle_beta   90.00
_cell.angle_gamma   90.00
#
_symmetry.space_group_name_H-M   'P 1'
#
loop_
_entity.id
_entity.type
_entity.pdbx_description
1 polymer ?
#
loop_
_entity_poly.entity_id
_entity_poly.type
_entity_poly.pdbx_seq_one_letter_code
_entity_poly.pdbx_strand_id
1 'polypeptide(L)'
;MIVNSQDHKSRHMYPLLRNKVSVNIPVYNHDNLQEDVWKLLSGDKDDFLIYDRCGRLTSHLGLPYSILTFPHVEKSIIQAYCNSICGNCSFEVILSRYRPVLKQNILVKTTTSKK
;
A
#
# COMPACT_ATOMS: atom_id res chain seq x y z
N MET A 1 1.80 4.21 -3.54
CA MET A 1 1.47 4.75 -2.22
C MET A 1 2.09 3.81 -1.21
N ILE A 2 2.61 4.31 -0.11
CA ILE A 2 3.07 3.46 0.99
C ILE A 2 2.40 4.03 2.22
N VAL A 3 1.72 3.20 2.99
CA VAL A 3 1.12 3.63 4.27
C VAL A 3 1.93 2.97 5.36
N ASN A 4 2.70 3.76 6.08
CA ASN A 4 3.50 3.28 7.19
C ASN A 4 2.58 2.83 8.34
N SER A 5 3.04 1.91 9.20
CA SER A 5 2.24 1.56 10.38
C SER A 5 2.24 2.68 11.41
N GLN A 6 1.19 2.72 12.23
CA GLN A 6 1.07 3.72 13.29
C GLN A 6 2.02 3.45 14.46
N ASP A 7 2.77 2.35 14.48
CA ASP A 7 3.67 2.01 15.59
C ASP A 7 4.73 3.08 15.81
N HIS A 8 5.08 3.33 17.07
CA HIS A 8 6.08 4.35 17.43
C HIS A 8 7.40 4.16 16.65
N LYS A 9 7.91 2.92 16.57
CA LYS A 9 9.12 2.60 15.80
C LYS A 9 8.96 2.91 14.32
N SER A 10 7.83 2.55 13.73
CA SER A 10 7.54 2.80 12.32
C SER A 10 7.50 4.30 12.03
N ARG A 11 6.86 5.11 12.87
CA ARG A 11 6.82 6.57 12.73
C ARG A 11 8.21 7.20 12.75
N HIS A 12 9.10 6.75 13.65
CA HIS A 12 10.49 7.21 13.68
C HIS A 12 11.28 6.86 12.41
N MET A 13 10.92 5.75 11.75
CA MET A 13 11.56 5.31 10.51
C MET A 13 11.01 5.98 9.25
N TYR A 14 9.94 6.78 9.36
CA TYR A 14 9.31 7.46 8.23
C TYR A 14 10.30 8.28 7.38
N PRO A 15 11.20 9.12 7.93
CA PRO A 15 12.13 9.91 7.12
C PRO A 15 13.06 9.01 6.28
N LEU A 16 13.54 7.91 6.86
CA LEU A 16 14.39 6.96 6.16
C LEU A 16 13.62 6.25 5.04
N LEU A 17 12.40 5.78 5.33
CA LEU A 17 11.53 5.15 4.34
C LEU A 17 11.25 6.11 3.18
N ARG A 18 10.90 7.36 3.49
CA ARG A 18 10.62 8.40 2.48
C ARG A 18 11.82 8.70 1.59
N ASN A 19 13.04 8.63 2.12
CA ASN A 19 14.28 8.85 1.37
C ASN A 19 14.67 7.66 0.48
N LYS A 20 14.27 6.44 0.83
CA LYS A 20 14.53 5.23 0.03
C LYS A 20 13.55 5.02 -1.11
N VAL A 21 12.42 5.72 -1.07
CA VAL A 21 11.31 5.56 -2.00
C VAL A 21 11.36 6.68 -3.03
N SER A 22 11.09 6.34 -4.30
CA SER A 22 11.00 7.33 -5.38
C SER A 22 10.04 8.46 -5.02
N VAL A 23 10.40 9.71 -5.38
CA VAL A 23 9.57 10.90 -5.15
C VAL A 23 8.15 10.77 -5.71
N ASN A 24 7.98 9.95 -6.75
CA ASN A 24 6.69 9.69 -7.40
C ASN A 24 5.80 8.73 -6.63
N ILE A 25 6.28 8.10 -5.56
CA ILE A 25 5.52 7.19 -4.72
C ILE A 25 5.26 7.91 -3.39
N PRO A 26 4.02 8.36 -3.11
CA PRO A 26 3.70 9.02 -1.86
C PRO A 26 3.82 8.01 -0.73
N VAL A 27 4.46 8.45 0.35
CA VAL A 27 4.59 7.71 1.61
C VAL A 27 3.79 8.50 2.64
N TYR A 28 2.81 7.86 3.25
CA TYR A 28 1.97 8.43 4.29
C TYR A 28 2.46 7.94 5.65
N ASN A 29 2.55 8.88 6.59
CA ASN A 29 2.75 8.60 8.00
C ASN A 29 1.41 8.75 8.72
N HIS A 30 1.12 7.90 9.69
CA HIS A 30 -0.07 8.05 10.51
C HIS A 30 0.19 8.90 11.75
N ASP A 31 -0.73 9.83 11.99
CA ASP A 31 -0.88 10.51 13.27
C ASP A 31 -1.64 9.60 14.25
N ASN A 32 -1.33 9.71 15.53
CA ASN A 32 -1.96 8.93 16.61
C ASN A 32 -3.46 9.21 16.77
N LEU A 33 -3.92 10.34 16.24
CA LEU A 33 -5.32 10.76 16.28
C LEU A 33 -6.15 10.19 15.11
N GLN A 34 -5.51 9.58 14.12
CA GLN A 34 -6.18 8.98 12.97
C GLN A 34 -6.56 7.53 13.26
N GLU A 35 -7.60 7.05 12.57
CA GLU A 35 -7.99 5.64 12.63
C GLU A 35 -6.87 4.76 12.06
N ASP A 36 -6.59 3.65 12.75
CA ASP A 36 -5.54 2.73 12.32
C ASP A 36 -5.95 2.00 11.03
N VAL A 37 -5.52 2.52 9.88
CA VAL A 37 -5.77 1.89 8.57
C VAL A 37 -5.25 0.46 8.52
N TRP A 38 -4.23 0.08 9.30
CA TRP A 38 -3.79 -1.33 9.31
C TRP A 38 -4.82 -2.23 9.99
N LYS A 39 -5.34 -1.81 11.14
CA LYS A 39 -6.43 -2.51 11.83
C LYS A 39 -7.72 -2.53 10.98
N LEU A 40 -8.08 -1.39 10.39
CA LEU A 40 -9.27 -1.27 9.54
C LEU A 40 -9.22 -2.24 8.35
N LEU A 41 -8.04 -2.40 7.76
CA LEU A 41 -7.83 -3.29 6.61
C LEU A 41 -7.47 -4.72 7.02
N SER A 42 -7.52 -5.06 8.31
CA SER A 42 -7.17 -6.39 8.84
C SER A 42 -5.79 -6.88 8.40
N GLY A 43 -4.81 -5.97 8.32
CA GLY A 43 -3.42 -6.30 8.02
C GLY A 43 -2.62 -6.48 9.30
N ASP A 44 -1.80 -7.52 9.34
CA ASP A 44 -0.88 -7.80 10.43
C ASP A 44 0.54 -7.29 10.14
N LYS A 45 1.41 -7.40 11.15
CA LYS A 45 2.83 -7.10 11.01
C LYS A 45 3.43 -7.96 9.90
N ASP A 46 4.26 -7.33 9.07
CA ASP A 46 4.98 -7.95 7.96
C ASP A 46 4.07 -8.38 6.79
N ASP A 47 2.79 -7.99 6.79
CA ASP A 47 1.90 -8.21 5.67
C ASP A 47 2.07 -7.17 4.54
N PHE A 48 1.88 -7.62 3.30
CA PHE A 48 1.66 -6.75 2.15
C PHE A 48 0.20 -6.82 1.72
N LEU A 49 -0.49 -5.69 1.83
CA LEU A 49 -1.82 -5.49 1.24
C LEU A 49 -1.63 -4.73 -0.08
N ILE A 50 -1.96 -5.35 -1.20
CA ILE A 50 -1.74 -4.80 -2.55
C ILE A 50 -3.10 -4.53 -3.18
N TYR A 51 -3.31 -3.28 -3.55
CA TYR A 51 -4.55 -2.81 -4.17
C TYR A 51 -4.31 -2.43 -5.63
N ASP A 52 -5.30 -2.67 -6.47
CA ASP A 52 -5.30 -2.18 -7.84
C ASP A 52 -5.60 -0.68 -7.92
N ARG A 53 -5.60 -0.14 -9.15
CA ARG A 53 -5.93 1.27 -9.43
C ARG A 53 -7.37 1.65 -9.08
N CYS A 54 -8.22 0.66 -8.83
CA CYS A 54 -9.64 0.81 -8.56
C CYS A 54 -9.97 0.65 -7.07
N GLY A 55 -8.95 0.52 -6.22
CA GLY A 55 -9.10 0.41 -4.78
C GLY A 55 -9.57 -0.98 -4.32
N ARG A 56 -9.44 -2.02 -5.14
CA ARG A 56 -9.76 -3.40 -4.75
C ARG A 56 -8.52 -4.10 -4.20
N LEU A 57 -8.67 -4.82 -3.10
CA LEU A 57 -7.61 -5.66 -2.55
C LEU A 57 -7.37 -6.84 -3.50
N THR A 58 -6.21 -6.86 -4.15
CA THR A 58 -5.82 -7.91 -5.12
C THR A 58 -4.94 -8.98 -4.51
N SER A 59 -4.18 -8.64 -3.47
CA SER A 59 -3.36 -9.61 -2.75
C SER A 59 -3.18 -9.17 -1.30
N HIS A 60 -3.29 -10.15 -0.41
CA HIS A 60 -2.89 -10.06 0.99
C HIS A 60 -1.81 -11.11 1.21
N LEU A 61 -0.57 -10.67 1.40
CA LEU A 61 0.59 -11.55 1.55
C LEU A 61 1.11 -11.44 2.97
N GLY A 62 0.82 -12.43 3.81
CA GLY A 62 1.50 -12.63 5.08
C GLY A 62 2.69 -13.57 4.95
N LEU A 63 3.35 -13.85 6.07
CA LEU A 63 4.44 -14.83 6.10
C LEU A 63 3.96 -16.21 5.61
N PRO A 64 4.78 -16.97 4.85
CA PRO A 64 6.14 -16.64 4.39
C PRO A 64 6.19 -15.85 3.07
N TYR A 65 5.04 -15.55 2.44
CA TYR A 65 4.97 -14.90 1.13
C TYR A 65 5.37 -13.42 1.15
N SER A 66 5.38 -12.80 2.32
CA SER A 66 5.86 -11.43 2.50
C SER A 66 7.39 -11.29 2.57
N ILE A 67 8.14 -12.39 2.58
CA ILE A 67 9.60 -12.35 2.63
C ILE A 67 10.15 -11.83 1.29
N LEU A 68 10.78 -10.65 1.32
CA LEU A 68 11.29 -9.94 0.13
C LEU A 68 12.41 -10.65 -0.64
N THR A 69 13.01 -11.73 -0.09
CA THR A 69 13.94 -12.58 -0.84
C THR A 69 13.24 -13.46 -1.88
N PHE A 70 11.92 -13.64 -1.75
CA PHE A 70 11.09 -14.37 -2.71
C PHE A 70 10.31 -13.40 -3.61
N PRO A 71 9.97 -13.81 -4.84
CA PRO A 71 9.37 -12.90 -5.83
C PRO A 71 7.85 -12.69 -5.63
N HIS A 72 7.25 -13.15 -4.52
CA HIS A 72 5.80 -13.12 -4.34
C HIS A 72 5.26 -11.69 -4.30
N VAL A 73 5.90 -10.82 -3.51
CA VAL A 73 5.53 -9.40 -3.40
C VAL A 73 5.66 -8.71 -4.77
N GLU A 74 6.79 -8.91 -5.45
CA GLU A 74 7.03 -8.34 -6.77
C GLU A 74 5.98 -8.82 -7.80
N LYS A 75 5.71 -10.13 -7.85
CA LYS A 75 4.73 -10.71 -8.77
C LYS A 75 3.32 -10.17 -8.51
N SER A 76 2.90 -10.07 -7.25
CA SER A 76 1.59 -9.52 -6.91
C SER A 76 1.48 -8.03 -7.27
N ILE A 77 2.55 -7.25 -7.10
CA ILE A 77 2.58 -5.85 -7.55
C ILE A 77 2.45 -5.76 -9.08
N ILE A 78 3.22 -6.58 -9.82
CA ILE A 78 3.15 -6.62 -11.29
C ILE A 78 1.75 -7.01 -11.74
N GLN A 79 1.14 -8.04 -11.14
CA GLN A 79 -0.21 -8.47 -11.47
C GLN A 79 -1.25 -7.39 -11.19
N ALA A 80 -1.18 -6.72 -10.03
CA ALA A 80 -2.10 -5.64 -9.68
C ALA A 80 -2.01 -4.43 -10.64
N TYR A 81 -0.83 -4.19 -11.23
CA TYR A 81 -0.64 -3.09 -12.17
C TYR A 81 -0.96 -3.48 -13.63
N CYS A 82 -0.53 -4.66 -14.06
CA CYS A 82 -0.62 -5.12 -15.45
C CYS A 82 -1.96 -5.76 -15.81
N ASN A 83 -2.69 -6.33 -14.85
CA ASN A 83 -4.04 -6.86 -15.11
C ASN A 83 -5.03 -5.70 -15.22
N SER A 84 -5.33 -5.30 -16.46
CA SER A 84 -6.16 -4.15 -16.79
C SER A 84 -7.66 -4.47 -16.81
N ILE A 85 -8.21 -5.01 -15.72
CA ILE A 85 -9.67 -5.24 -15.63
C ILE A 85 -10.18 -4.64 -14.32
N CYS A 86 -10.27 -3.32 -14.29
CA CYS A 86 -11.28 -2.71 -13.44
C CYS A 86 -12.64 -3.05 -14.07
N GLY A 87 -13.40 -3.97 -13.44
CA GLY A 87 -14.78 -4.25 -13.83
C GLY A 87 -15.70 -3.04 -13.59
N ASN A 88 -17.01 -3.25 -13.37
CA ASN A 88 -17.91 -2.15 -13.00
C ASN A 88 -17.46 -1.55 -11.64
N CYS A 89 -16.69 -0.48 -11.70
CA CYS A 89 -16.24 0.25 -10.53
C CYS A 89 -17.32 1.24 -10.15
N SER A 90 -18.11 0.92 -9.12
CA SER A 90 -19.09 1.86 -8.56
C SER A 90 -18.46 3.18 -8.08
N PHE A 91 -17.13 3.21 -7.90
CA PHE A 91 -16.34 4.41 -7.61
C PHE A 91 -15.99 5.28 -8.84
N GLU A 92 -16.04 4.75 -10.07
CA GLU A 92 -15.88 5.57 -11.29
C GLU A 92 -17.08 6.48 -11.54
N VAL A 93 -18.27 6.10 -11.08
CA VAL A 93 -19.50 6.90 -11.23
C VAL A 93 -19.43 8.19 -10.42
N ILE A 94 -18.65 8.22 -9.32
CA ILE A 94 -18.49 9.43 -8.49
C ILE A 94 -17.31 10.29 -9.01
N LEU A 95 -16.22 9.67 -9.46
CA LEU A 95 -15.02 10.39 -9.92
C LEU A 95 -15.10 10.90 -11.37
N SER A 96 -16.03 10.40 -12.19
CA SER A 96 -16.26 10.95 -13.54
C SER A 96 -16.82 12.38 -13.54
N ARG A 97 -17.38 12.87 -12.41
CA ARG A 97 -17.82 14.25 -12.24
C ARG A 97 -16.76 15.21 -11.69
N TYR A 98 -15.67 14.69 -11.12
CA TYR A 98 -14.60 15.49 -10.52
C TYR A 98 -13.23 15.01 -10.99
N ARG A 99 -12.85 15.30 -12.25
CA ARG A 99 -11.42 15.35 -12.59
C ARG A 99 -10.82 16.58 -11.94
N PRO A 100 -9.84 16.40 -11.03
CA PRO A 100 -8.46 16.56 -11.47
C PRO A 100 -7.50 15.49 -10.93
N VAL A 101 -6.57 15.09 -11.81
CA VAL A 101 -5.19 14.62 -11.51
C VAL A 101 -5.05 13.48 -10.48
N LEU A 102 -5.12 12.22 -10.90
CA LEU A 102 -4.68 11.11 -10.04
C LEU A 102 -3.90 10.04 -10.84
N LYS A 103 -2.63 10.32 -11.13
CA LYS A 103 -1.64 9.26 -11.38
C LYS A 103 -1.33 8.61 -10.02
N GLN A 104 -2.02 7.53 -9.65
CA GLN A 104 -1.90 6.92 -8.32
C GLN A 104 -1.16 5.56 -8.34
N ASN A 105 0.14 5.60 -8.01
CA ASN A 105 0.69 5.16 -6.73
C ASN A 105 0.38 3.72 -6.21
N ILE A 106 1.19 2.73 -6.59
CA ILE A 106 1.26 1.32 -6.08
C ILE A 106 1.27 1.22 -4.55
N LEU A 107 0.28 0.58 -3.90
CA LEU A 107 0.33 0.29 -2.44
C LEU A 107 1.41 -0.76 -2.12
N VAL A 108 2.50 -0.36 -1.47
CA VAL A 108 3.50 -1.29 -0.91
C VAL A 108 3.58 -1.00 0.59
N LYS A 109 3.40 -2.01 1.43
CA LYS A 109 3.43 -1.91 2.88
C LYS A 109 4.61 -2.73 3.39
N THR A 110 5.54 -2.12 4.12
CA THR A 110 6.70 -2.80 4.71
C THR A 110 6.90 -2.35 6.15
N THR A 111 6.84 -3.26 7.11
CA THR A 111 7.40 -3.06 8.45
C THR A 111 8.77 -3.71 8.50
N THR A 112 9.86 -2.93 8.37
CA THR A 112 11.18 -3.47 8.71
C THR A 112 11.33 -3.56 10.22
N SER A 113 11.04 -4.73 10.78
CA SER A 113 11.58 -5.11 12.09
C SER A 113 12.94 -5.78 11.85
N LYS A 114 14.03 -4.99 11.89
CA LYS A 114 15.35 -5.59 12.08
C LYS A 114 15.34 -6.35 13.43
N LYS A 115 15.91 -7.56 13.42
CA LYS A 115 16.34 -8.28 14.62
C LYS A 115 17.16 -7.37 15.53
#